data_AF-A0A8J3ARV2-F1
#
_entry.id   AF-A0A8J3ARV2-F1
#
_cell.length_a   1.000
_cell.length_b   1.000
_cell.length_c   1.000
_cell.angle_alpha   90.00
_cell.angle_beta   90.00
_cell.angle_gamma   90.00
#
_symmetry.space_group_name_H-M   'P 1'
#
loop_
_entity.id
_entity.type
_entity.pdbx_description
1 polymer ?
#
loop_
_entity_poly.entity_id
_entity_poly.type
_entity_poly.pdbx_seq_one_letter_code
_entity_poly.pdbx_strand_id
1 'polypeptide(L)'
;MSKTIAYIGIGANLGDARETVTQAIDLLDRLPQTSLIKRSSLFRTAPVDAEGDDYVNAVAQIRTELLPHDLLLALLDLEQQFGRMRPYINAPRTLDLDILLFGDQHIDSPSLTVPHPRMTMRAFVLIPLLQLDPLLHIPGQGPAHQFVPRVSDQAISVIS
;
A
#
# COMPACT_ATOMS: atom_id res chain seq x y z
N MET A 1 6.46 5.55 23.31
CA MET A 1 6.74 4.51 22.29
C MET A 1 7.69 5.11 21.24
N SER A 2 8.47 4.32 20.52
CA SER A 2 9.38 4.81 19.49
C SER A 2 8.65 5.02 18.16
N LYS A 3 8.94 6.12 17.46
CA LYS A 3 8.40 6.37 16.12
C LYS A 3 8.98 5.36 15.13
N THR A 4 8.11 4.69 14.37
CA THR A 4 8.47 3.69 13.36
C THR A 4 8.06 4.18 11.97
N ILE A 5 8.90 3.89 10.96
CA ILE A 5 8.57 4.13 9.56
C ILE A 5 7.75 2.95 9.03
N ALA A 6 6.63 3.22 8.39
CA ALA A 6 5.84 2.21 7.69
C ALA A 6 5.57 2.63 6.25
N TYR A 7 5.41 1.65 5.37
CA TYR A 7 5.04 1.87 3.98
C TYR A 7 3.66 1.27 3.74
N ILE A 8 2.73 2.08 3.26
CA ILE A 8 1.33 1.71 3.04
C ILE A 8 1.07 1.68 1.53
N GLY A 9 0.64 0.53 1.02
CA GLY A 9 0.11 0.39 -0.34
C GLY A 9 -1.33 0.88 -0.37
N ILE A 10 -1.70 1.62 -1.40
CA ILE A 10 -3.00 2.27 -1.55
C ILE A 10 -3.53 1.96 -2.93
N GLY A 11 -4.75 1.43 -3.03
CA GLY A 11 -5.36 1.06 -4.31
C GLY A 11 -6.87 1.31 -4.35
N ALA A 12 -7.37 1.76 -5.51
CA ALA A 12 -8.80 1.92 -5.77
C ALA A 12 -9.10 1.66 -7.25
N ASN A 13 -10.27 1.10 -7.58
CA ASN A 13 -10.72 0.96 -8.97
C ASN A 13 -12.21 1.23 -9.19
N LEU A 14 -12.94 1.66 -8.17
CA LEU A 14 -14.36 2.02 -8.29
C LEU A 14 -14.56 3.53 -8.17
N GLY A 15 -15.52 4.06 -8.93
CA GLY A 15 -15.88 5.48 -8.89
C GLY A 15 -14.72 6.38 -9.32
N ASP A 16 -14.54 7.51 -8.65
CA ASP A 16 -13.35 8.36 -8.85
C ASP A 16 -12.16 7.81 -8.05
N ALA A 17 -11.50 6.79 -8.62
CA ALA A 17 -10.37 6.12 -7.99
C ALA A 17 -9.19 7.07 -7.74
N ARG A 18 -8.97 8.07 -8.61
CA ARG A 18 -7.89 9.06 -8.46
C ARG A 18 -8.13 9.94 -7.24
N GLU A 19 -9.34 10.48 -7.13
CA GLU A 19 -9.74 11.28 -5.98
C GLU A 19 -9.71 10.45 -4.70
N THR A 20 -10.23 9.22 -4.75
CA THR A 20 -10.23 8.28 -3.61
C THR A 20 -8.83 8.02 -3.07
N VAL A 21 -7.85 7.70 -3.94
CA VAL A 21 -6.46 7.47 -3.51
C VAL A 21 -5.85 8.76 -2.93
N THR A 22 -6.13 9.91 -3.53
CA THR A 22 -5.62 11.20 -3.04
C THR A 22 -6.16 11.52 -1.65
N GLN A 23 -7.47 11.38 -1.45
CA GLN A 23 -8.12 11.58 -0.15
C GLN A 23 -7.62 10.58 0.90
N ALA A 24 -7.42 9.31 0.53
CA ALA A 24 -6.88 8.30 1.44
C ALA A 24 -5.49 8.70 1.95
N ILE A 25 -4.61 9.20 1.07
CA ILE A 25 -3.28 9.70 1.47
C ILE A 25 -3.40 10.87 2.45
N ASP A 26 -4.29 11.83 2.19
CA ASP A 26 -4.50 12.98 3.08
C ASP A 26 -5.04 12.55 4.45
N LEU A 27 -5.85 11.49 4.50
CA LEU A 27 -6.39 10.95 5.75
C LEU A 27 -5.35 10.13 6.53
N LEU A 28 -4.39 9.48 5.86
CA LEU A 28 -3.26 8.82 6.53
C LEU A 28 -2.43 9.82 7.37
N ASP A 29 -2.25 11.05 6.88
CA ASP A 29 -1.56 12.12 7.63
C ASP A 29 -2.33 12.59 8.88
N ARG A 30 -3.63 12.31 8.93
CA ARG A 30 -4.53 12.70 10.03
C ARG A 30 -4.78 11.57 11.03
N LEU A 31 -4.24 10.38 10.80
CA LEU A 31 -4.36 9.27 11.74
C LEU A 31 -3.68 9.62 13.08
N PRO A 32 -4.23 9.16 14.22
CA PRO A 32 -3.61 9.40 15.52
C PRO A 32 -2.15 8.96 15.55
N GLN A 33 -1.29 9.81 16.13
CA GLN A 33 0.15 9.57 16.31
C GLN A 33 0.88 9.18 15.01
N THR A 34 0.34 9.58 13.86
CA THR A 34 0.85 9.25 12.54
C THR A 34 1.06 10.54 11.76
N SER A 35 2.05 10.53 10.87
CA SER A 35 2.36 11.65 9.98
C SER A 35 2.84 11.09 8.64
N LEU A 36 2.37 11.66 7.55
CA LEU A 36 2.85 11.38 6.21
C LEU A 36 4.24 11.98 6.04
N ILE A 37 5.20 11.18 5.58
CA ILE A 37 6.55 11.64 5.27
C ILE A 37 6.67 11.99 3.79
N LYS A 38 6.19 11.10 2.93
CA LYS A 38 6.15 11.28 1.48
C LYS A 38 5.19 10.28 0.84
N ARG A 39 4.74 10.58 -0.37
CA ARG A 39 3.94 9.68 -1.22
C ARG A 39 4.59 9.51 -2.59
N SER A 40 4.31 8.40 -3.23
CA SER A 40 4.65 8.20 -4.63
C SER A 40 3.77 9.08 -5.53
N SER A 41 4.09 9.06 -6.82
CA SER A 41 3.15 9.34 -7.90
C SER A 41 1.91 8.46 -7.81
N LEU A 42 0.86 8.86 -8.51
CA LEU A 42 -0.27 7.98 -8.77
C LEU A 42 0.02 7.15 -10.02
N PHE A 43 -0.29 5.86 -9.95
CA PHE A 43 -0.05 4.93 -11.04
C PHE A 43 -1.36 4.29 -11.51
N ARG A 44 -1.53 4.15 -12.82
CA ARG A 44 -2.57 3.33 -13.42
C ARG A 44 -2.03 1.95 -13.75
N THR A 45 -2.75 0.90 -13.36
CA THR A 45 -2.41 -0.49 -13.67
C THR A 45 -3.64 -1.31 -14.01
N ALA A 46 -3.49 -2.28 -14.91
CA ALA A 46 -4.52 -3.29 -15.12
C ALA A 46 -4.76 -4.10 -13.84
N PRO A 47 -5.98 -4.64 -13.62
CA PRO A 47 -6.25 -5.58 -12.54
C PRO A 47 -5.30 -6.77 -12.56
N VAL A 48 -4.78 -7.16 -11.39
CA VAL A 48 -3.96 -8.37 -11.20
C VAL A 48 -4.75 -9.34 -10.33
N ASP A 49 -5.03 -10.54 -10.86
CA ASP A 49 -5.90 -11.56 -10.23
C ASP A 49 -7.33 -11.05 -9.92
N ALA A 50 -7.78 -10.03 -10.63
CA ALA A 50 -9.09 -9.40 -10.47
C ALA A 50 -9.67 -9.02 -11.84
N GLU A 51 -10.97 -8.75 -11.89
CA GLU A 51 -11.68 -8.24 -13.06
C GLU A 51 -12.13 -6.79 -12.82
N GLY A 52 -12.40 -6.06 -13.90
CA GLY A 52 -12.98 -4.70 -13.85
C GLY A 52 -12.06 -3.63 -14.42
N ASP A 53 -12.35 -2.38 -14.04
CA ASP A 53 -11.60 -1.20 -14.47
C ASP A 53 -10.17 -1.20 -13.92
N ASP A 54 -9.31 -0.44 -14.61
CA ASP A 54 -7.94 -0.18 -14.17
C ASP A 54 -7.92 0.41 -12.74
N TYR A 55 -6.91 -0.02 -11.97
CA TYR A 55 -6.66 0.51 -10.65
C TYR A 55 -5.84 1.80 -10.71
N VAL A 56 -6.14 2.71 -9.79
CA VAL A 56 -5.21 3.75 -9.34
C VAL A 56 -4.50 3.23 -8.10
N ASN A 57 -3.16 3.21 -8.14
CA ASN A 57 -2.31 2.75 -7.06
C ASN A 57 -1.29 3.81 -6.65
N ALA A 58 -0.92 3.80 -5.37
CA ALA A 58 0.15 4.60 -4.80
C ALA A 58 0.79 3.90 -3.60
N VAL A 59 1.93 4.41 -3.15
CA VAL A 59 2.53 4.04 -1.87
C VAL A 59 2.76 5.30 -1.05
N ALA A 60 2.45 5.24 0.25
CA ALA A 60 2.76 6.29 1.22
C ALA A 60 3.82 5.79 2.21
N GLN A 61 4.84 6.61 2.45
CA GLN A 61 5.73 6.45 3.59
C GLN A 61 5.19 7.28 4.75
N ILE A 62 4.89 6.62 5.86
CA ILE A 62 4.39 7.27 7.07
C ILE A 62 5.39 7.06 8.22
N ARG A 63 5.29 7.92 9.22
CA ARG A 63 5.90 7.75 10.53
C ARG A 63 4.80 7.66 11.57
N THR A 64 4.79 6.60 12.37
CA THR A 64 3.74 6.36 13.36
C THR A 64 4.30 5.88 14.69
N GLU A 65 3.60 6.16 15.79
CA GLU A 65 3.83 5.55 17.10
C GLU A 65 2.82 4.45 17.43
N LEU A 66 1.85 4.20 16.55
CA LEU A 66 0.90 3.10 16.70
C LEU A 66 1.63 1.76 16.63
N LEU A 67 1.12 0.76 17.33
CA LEU A 67 1.56 -0.62 17.13
C LEU A 67 1.07 -1.13 15.76
N PRO A 68 1.72 -2.15 15.15
CA PRO A 68 1.33 -2.65 13.83
C PRO A 68 -0.14 -3.06 13.72
N HIS A 69 -0.68 -3.72 14.74
CA HIS A 69 -2.09 -4.12 14.77
C HIS A 69 -3.04 -2.94 14.98
N ASP A 70 -2.64 -1.92 15.74
CA ASP A 70 -3.45 -0.69 15.90
C ASP A 70 -3.49 0.11 14.60
N LEU A 71 -2.36 0.17 13.89
CA LEU A 71 -2.30 0.75 12.54
C LEU A 71 -3.19 -0.03 11.58
N LEU A 72 -3.15 -1.37 11.60
CA LEU A 72 -4.02 -2.20 10.75
C LEU A 72 -5.50 -1.88 11.01
N LEU A 73 -5.92 -1.77 12.27
CA LEU A 73 -7.30 -1.41 12.62
C LEU A 73 -7.66 -0.02 12.09
N ALA A 74 -6.79 0.97 12.25
CA ALA A 74 -7.02 2.32 11.73
C ALA A 74 -7.16 2.36 10.19
N LEU A 75 -6.39 1.53 9.47
CA LEU A 75 -6.51 1.40 8.01
C LEU A 75 -7.82 0.72 7.60
N LEU A 76 -8.23 -0.35 8.30
CA LEU A 76 -9.50 -1.02 8.04
C LEU A 76 -10.70 -0.09 8.30
N ASP A 77 -10.65 0.72 9.35
CA ASP A 77 -11.66 1.74 9.65
C ASP A 77 -11.71 2.80 8.55
N LEU A 78 -10.56 3.17 7.97
CA LEU A 78 -10.51 4.07 6.82
C LEU A 78 -11.16 3.45 5.60
N GLU A 79 -10.80 2.21 5.24
CA GLU A 79 -11.45 1.47 4.15
C GLU A 79 -12.97 1.44 4.30
N GLN A 80 -13.47 1.20 5.52
CA GLN A 80 -14.89 1.18 5.82
C GLN A 80 -15.56 2.55 5.57
N GLN A 81 -14.90 3.65 5.91
CA GLN A 81 -15.40 5.01 5.65
C GLN A 81 -15.53 5.29 4.14
N PHE A 82 -14.67 4.69 3.31
CA PHE A 82 -14.78 4.72 1.84
C PHE A 82 -15.75 3.67 1.28
N GLY A 83 -16.55 3.02 2.13
CA GLY A 83 -17.59 2.07 1.71
C GLY A 83 -17.03 0.74 1.21
N ARG A 84 -15.83 0.35 1.64
CA ARG A 84 -15.22 -0.93 1.23
C ARG A 84 -16.11 -2.10 1.68
N MET A 85 -16.57 -2.87 0.70
CA MET A 85 -17.28 -4.14 0.92
C MET A 85 -16.41 -5.33 0.49
N ARG A 86 -16.53 -6.47 1.18
CA ARG A 86 -15.80 -7.71 0.89
C ARG A 86 -16.76 -8.89 0.61
N PRO A 87 -17.61 -8.81 -0.44
CA PRO A 87 -18.60 -9.86 -0.72
C PRO A 87 -17.97 -11.18 -1.22
N TYR A 88 -16.78 -11.12 -1.82
CA TYR A 88 -16.01 -12.28 -2.30
C TYR A 88 -14.51 -11.94 -2.41
N ILE A 89 -13.67 -12.95 -2.61
CA ILE A 89 -12.21 -12.80 -2.79
C ILE A 89 -11.94 -11.95 -4.05
N ASN A 90 -11.10 -10.92 -3.93
CA ASN A 90 -10.74 -10.01 -5.02
C ASN A 90 -11.89 -9.16 -5.59
N ALA A 91 -12.98 -8.97 -4.83
CA ALA A 91 -14.04 -8.04 -5.22
C ALA A 91 -13.48 -6.62 -5.49
N PRO A 92 -13.96 -5.91 -6.54
CA PRO A 92 -13.60 -4.52 -6.84
C PRO A 92 -13.65 -3.62 -5.61
N ARG A 93 -12.70 -2.69 -5.52
CA ARG A 93 -12.37 -1.97 -4.28
C ARG A 93 -12.61 -0.48 -4.45
N THR A 94 -13.41 0.10 -3.58
CA THR A 94 -13.46 1.56 -3.40
C THR A 94 -12.13 2.05 -2.85
N LEU A 95 -11.60 1.39 -1.83
CA LEU A 95 -10.27 1.63 -1.28
C LEU A 95 -9.68 0.32 -0.70
N ASP A 96 -8.38 0.13 -0.86
CA ASP A 96 -7.57 -0.95 -0.30
C ASP A 96 -6.30 -0.35 0.31
N LEU A 97 -6.00 -0.70 1.55
CA LEU A 97 -4.85 -0.21 2.30
C LEU A 97 -4.07 -1.38 2.90
N ASP A 98 -2.86 -1.59 2.39
CA ASP A 98 -1.98 -2.69 2.83
C ASP A 98 -0.77 -2.14 3.59
N ILE A 99 -0.48 -2.68 4.78
CA ILE A 99 0.83 -2.47 5.43
C ILE A 99 1.87 -3.30 4.69
N LEU A 100 2.73 -2.64 3.92
CA LEU A 100 3.79 -3.30 3.15
C LEU A 100 5.00 -3.63 4.03
N LEU A 101 5.42 -2.64 4.83
CA LEU A 101 6.58 -2.69 5.71
C LEU A 101 6.29 -1.92 6.99
N PHE A 102 6.87 -2.36 8.11
CA PHE A 102 6.77 -1.70 9.40
C PHE A 102 8.12 -1.76 10.12
N GLY A 103 8.95 -0.72 9.94
CA GLY A 103 10.36 -0.74 10.31
C GLY A 103 11.07 -1.96 9.73
N ASP A 104 11.90 -2.60 10.56
CA ASP A 104 12.57 -3.86 10.23
C ASP A 104 11.84 -5.10 10.79
N GLN A 105 10.58 -4.95 11.19
CA GLN A 105 9.83 -6.00 11.86
C GLN A 105 9.43 -7.12 10.90
N HIS A 106 9.47 -8.35 11.42
CA HIS A 106 8.79 -9.49 10.84
C HIS A 106 7.58 -9.81 11.71
N ILE A 107 6.40 -9.78 11.11
CA ILE A 107 5.15 -10.07 11.79
C ILE A 107 4.52 -11.22 11.02
N ASP A 108 4.23 -12.29 11.75
CA ASP A 108 3.47 -13.43 11.23
C ASP A 108 2.37 -13.74 12.25
N SER A 109 1.17 -13.25 11.95
CA SER A 109 0.00 -13.40 12.82
C SER A 109 -1.23 -13.69 11.96
N PRO A 110 -2.30 -14.26 12.52
CA PRO A 110 -3.51 -14.59 11.75
C PRO A 110 -4.14 -13.40 11.03
N SER A 111 -3.92 -12.17 11.51
CA SER A 111 -4.50 -10.94 10.95
C SER A 111 -3.52 -10.07 10.18
N LEU A 112 -2.21 -10.27 10.35
CA LEU A 112 -1.18 -9.38 9.77
C LEU A 112 0.11 -10.15 9.46
N THR A 113 0.58 -10.01 8.22
CA THR A 113 1.88 -10.49 7.76
C THR A 113 2.70 -9.32 7.23
N VAL A 114 3.89 -9.09 7.81
CA VAL A 114 4.84 -8.04 7.40
C VAL A 114 6.26 -8.64 7.34
N PRO A 115 7.07 -8.39 6.29
CA PRO A 115 6.74 -7.68 5.04
C PRO A 115 5.56 -8.30 4.29
N HIS A 116 4.79 -7.49 3.57
CA HIS A 116 3.60 -7.99 2.88
C HIS A 116 3.98 -9.10 1.88
N PRO A 117 3.34 -10.29 1.94
CA PRO A 117 3.87 -11.51 1.34
C PRO A 117 3.95 -11.47 -0.19
N ARG A 118 3.13 -10.62 -0.83
CA ARG A 118 3.10 -10.46 -2.30
C ARG A 118 3.74 -9.17 -2.79
N MET A 119 4.38 -8.38 -1.91
CA MET A 119 4.90 -7.07 -2.32
C MET A 119 5.94 -7.17 -3.42
N THR A 120 6.75 -8.23 -3.45
CA THR A 120 7.80 -8.47 -4.47
C THR A 120 7.29 -9.03 -5.80
N MET A 121 5.99 -9.32 -5.89
CA MET A 121 5.34 -9.92 -7.07
C MET A 121 4.39 -8.95 -7.78
N ARG A 122 4.31 -7.68 -7.34
CA ARG A 122 3.35 -6.69 -7.82
C ARG A 122 4.05 -5.40 -8.25
N ALA A 123 3.98 -5.05 -9.53
CA ALA A 123 4.57 -3.82 -10.06
C ALA A 123 3.96 -2.56 -9.42
N PHE A 124 2.65 -2.54 -9.21
CA PHE A 124 1.94 -1.44 -8.54
C PHE A 124 2.30 -1.27 -7.06
N VAL A 125 3.11 -2.18 -6.50
CA VAL A 125 3.70 -2.04 -5.17
C VAL A 125 5.19 -1.69 -5.28
N LEU A 126 5.97 -2.48 -6.02
CA LEU A 126 7.42 -2.30 -6.11
C LEU A 126 7.82 -0.97 -6.76
N ILE A 127 7.20 -0.59 -7.88
CA ILE A 127 7.60 0.61 -8.63
C ILE A 127 7.33 1.89 -7.83
N PRO A 128 6.13 2.10 -7.23
CA PRO A 128 5.89 3.28 -6.41
C PRO A 128 6.75 3.29 -5.13
N LEU A 129 7.02 2.12 -4.55
CA LEU A 129 7.88 1.97 -3.38
C LEU A 129 9.34 2.36 -3.68
N LEU A 130 9.88 1.92 -4.82
CA LEU A 130 11.23 2.28 -5.27
C LEU A 130 11.34 3.74 -5.74
N GLN A 131 10.23 4.34 -6.18
CA GLN A 131 10.18 5.78 -6.42
C GLN A 131 10.38 6.58 -5.13
N LEU A 132 9.87 6.07 -4.00
CA LEU A 132 10.05 6.67 -2.70
C LEU A 132 11.47 6.44 -2.16
N ASP A 133 11.96 5.22 -2.23
CA ASP A 133 13.29 4.84 -1.72
C ASP A 133 13.96 3.82 -2.67
N PRO A 134 14.85 4.28 -3.57
CA PRO A 134 15.53 3.40 -4.52
C PRO A 134 16.46 2.37 -3.87
N LEU A 135 16.89 2.62 -2.63
CA LEU A 135 17.82 1.77 -1.88
C LEU A 135 17.12 0.96 -0.78
N LEU A 136 15.78 0.92 -0.81
CA LEU A 136 14.99 0.24 0.19
C LEU A 136 15.40 -1.23 0.32
N HIS A 137 15.59 -1.66 1.56
CA HIS A 137 15.78 -3.06 1.91
C HIS A 137 14.49 -3.63 2.49
N ILE A 138 14.07 -4.79 1.98
CA ILE A 138 12.95 -5.55 2.51
C ILE A 138 13.52 -6.49 3.59
N PRO A 139 13.07 -6.38 4.85
CA PRO A 139 13.51 -7.26 5.93
C PRO A 139 13.39 -8.74 5.52
N GLY A 140 14.47 -9.50 5.74
CA GLY A 140 14.53 -10.92 5.40
C GLY A 140 14.65 -11.27 3.91
N GLN A 141 14.52 -10.31 2.99
CA GLN A 141 14.55 -10.56 1.54
C GLN A 141 15.67 -9.82 0.80
N GLY A 142 16.15 -8.68 1.31
CA GLY A 142 17.25 -7.90 0.71
C GLY A 142 16.78 -6.68 -0.10
N PRO A 143 17.62 -6.14 -1.00
CA PRO A 143 17.32 -4.90 -1.73
C PRO A 143 16.09 -5.03 -2.63
N ALA A 144 15.11 -4.13 -2.48
CA ALA A 144 13.83 -4.19 -3.17
C ALA A 144 13.97 -4.15 -4.71
N HIS A 145 14.98 -3.43 -5.23
CA HIS A 145 15.20 -3.28 -6.67
C HIS A 145 15.55 -4.61 -7.36
N GLN A 146 16.04 -5.61 -6.63
CA GLN A 146 16.35 -6.94 -7.19
C GLN A 146 15.11 -7.72 -7.62
N PHE A 147 13.92 -7.32 -7.14
CA PHE A 147 12.65 -7.97 -7.49
C PHE A 147 11.97 -7.37 -8.72
N VAL A 148 12.41 -6.20 -9.22
CA VAL A 148 11.82 -5.54 -10.39
C VAL A 148 11.75 -6.43 -11.64
N PRO A 149 12.75 -7.27 -11.97
CA PRO A 149 12.65 -8.16 -13.13
C PRO A 149 11.44 -9.12 -13.08
N ARG A 150 10.97 -9.49 -11.88
CA ARG A 150 9.83 -10.42 -11.69
C ARG A 150 8.47 -9.83 -12.04
N VAL A 151 8.40 -8.52 -12.21
CA VAL A 151 7.15 -7.78 -12.47
C VAL A 151 7.24 -6.96 -13.76
N SER A 152 8.25 -7.23 -14.58
CA SER A 152 8.56 -6.46 -15.80
C SER A 152 7.51 -6.60 -16.90
N ASP A 153 6.69 -7.64 -16.83
CA ASP A 153 5.56 -7.92 -17.72
C ASP A 153 4.26 -7.23 -17.28
N GLN A 154 4.21 -6.66 -16.08
CA GLN A 154 3.02 -6.01 -15.54
C GLN A 154 2.97 -4.54 -16.00
N ALA A 155 1.96 -4.21 -16.81
CA ALA A 155 1.76 -2.85 -17.31
C ALA A 155 1.46 -1.86 -16.18
N ILE A 156 2.27 -0.81 -16.09
CA ILE A 156 2.13 0.26 -15.10
C ILE A 156 2.53 1.61 -15.72
N SER A 157 1.73 2.64 -15.47
CA SER A 157 1.98 3.99 -15.99
C SER A 157 1.76 5.05 -14.93
N VAL A 158 2.61 6.07 -14.89
CA VAL A 158 2.44 7.24 -14.02
C VAL A 158 1.32 8.13 -14.57
N ILE A 159 0.42 8.58 -13.70
CA ILE A 159 -0.72 9.45 -14.07
C ILE A 159 -0.79 10.76 -13.26
N SER A 160 0.02 10.91 -12.21
CA SER A 160 0.19 12.16 -11.45
C SER A 160 1.41 12.17 -10.53
#